data_AF-A0A2H0WEV3-F1
#
_entry.id   AF-A0A2H0WEV3-F1
#
_cell.length_a   1.000
_cell.length_b   1.000
_cell.length_c   1.000
_cell.angle_alpha   90.00
_cell.angle_beta   90.00
_cell.angle_gamma   90.00
#
_symmetry.space_group_name_H-M   'P 1'
#
loop_
_entity.id
_entity.type
_entity.pdbx_description
1 polymer ?
#
loop_
_entity_poly.entity_id
_entity_poly.type
_entity_poly.pdbx_seq_one_letter_code
_entity_poly.pdbx_strand_id
1 'polypeptide(L)'
;MTEEKSIEKPKIYRVATLDELGANLPILRNGRDGQPVQDRSFSFLDWDMEVEEKISKIQSNAKNVGSLVSQMMCLLLDRFCGESFQELSKEDQILTVNQLEFTNVMYMYIFLRTEELGYDLKMDVTCPHCKKLNKGFVADLRTLEVHVKEEEHERQHTYELMKPILMDNGDVVSSVTYDISKWDTMERATPDVAENAGKMKQILFRSSIANAHAEDDGGKEKNYPIDLVIKKMKKIDIEKISSAITENNAGPLMAMKGECIHCKSEWFRLLDWSYNFFFDSSSL
;
A
#
# COMPACT_ATOMS: atom_id res chain seq x y z
N MET A 1 -14.61 38.60 8.40
CA MET A 1 -13.92 37.29 8.41
C MET A 1 -14.99 36.25 8.16
N THR A 2 -15.10 35.81 6.91
CA THR A 2 -16.06 34.79 6.48
C THR A 2 -15.41 33.44 6.74
N GLU A 3 -15.95 32.67 7.68
CA GLU A 3 -15.57 31.27 7.86
C GLU A 3 -15.96 30.50 6.59
N GLU A 4 -14.95 30.16 5.77
CA GLU A 4 -15.12 29.16 4.72
C GLU A 4 -15.47 27.84 5.40
N LYS A 5 -16.76 27.48 5.39
CA LYS A 5 -17.20 26.13 5.70
C LYS A 5 -16.54 25.20 4.69
N SER A 6 -15.51 24.47 5.12
CA SER A 6 -14.93 23.40 4.33
C SER A 6 -16.03 22.39 4.02
N ILE A 7 -16.43 22.32 2.76
CA ILE A 7 -17.32 21.28 2.28
C ILE A 7 -16.51 19.98 2.39
N GLU A 8 -16.81 19.15 3.40
CA GLU A 8 -16.26 17.80 3.49
C GLU A 8 -16.66 17.06 2.22
N LYS A 9 -15.67 16.73 1.39
CA LYS A 9 -15.88 15.85 0.25
C LYS A 9 -16.39 14.50 0.78
N PRO A 10 -17.40 13.88 0.14
CA PRO A 10 -17.88 12.56 0.56
C PRO A 10 -16.71 11.57 0.54
N LYS A 11 -16.52 10.86 1.65
CA LYS A 11 -15.47 9.83 1.78
C LYS A 11 -15.86 8.65 0.88
N ILE A 12 -14.98 8.27 -0.05
CA ILE A 12 -15.18 7.22 -1.07
C ILE A 12 -14.65 5.87 -0.57
N TYR A 13 -14.74 5.61 0.74
CA TYR A 13 -14.24 4.39 1.35
C TYR A 13 -14.94 4.11 2.67
N ARG A 14 -15.05 2.82 3.01
CA ARG A 14 -15.47 2.36 4.33
C ARG A 14 -14.24 2.30 5.24
N VAL A 15 -14.39 2.68 6.50
CA VAL A 15 -13.36 2.42 7.54
C VAL A 15 -13.80 1.20 8.33
N ALA A 16 -12.90 0.25 8.51
CA ALA A 16 -13.06 -0.91 9.38
C ALA A 16 -11.85 -1.00 10.31
N THR A 17 -11.99 -1.64 11.46
CA THR A 17 -10.83 -2.01 12.28
C THR A 17 -10.25 -3.36 11.84
N LEU A 18 -9.03 -3.68 12.26
CA LEU A 18 -8.44 -5.00 12.04
C LEU A 18 -9.29 -6.12 12.66
N ASP A 19 -9.86 -5.88 13.85
CA ASP A 19 -10.74 -6.82 14.54
C ASP A 19 -12.06 -7.05 13.78
N GLU A 20 -12.64 -5.98 13.24
CA GLU A 20 -13.87 -6.06 12.44
C GLU A 20 -13.66 -6.77 11.09
N LEU A 21 -12.50 -6.56 10.46
CA LEU A 21 -12.22 -7.09 9.13
C LEU A 21 -11.72 -8.54 9.18
N GLY A 22 -10.98 -8.93 10.23
CA GLY A 22 -10.48 -10.30 10.43
C GLY A 22 -9.57 -10.75 9.30
N ALA A 23 -9.52 -12.06 9.01
CA ALA A 23 -8.69 -12.61 7.95
C ALA A 23 -9.31 -12.42 6.54
N ASN A 24 -9.80 -11.21 6.23
CA ASN A 24 -10.40 -10.85 4.94
C ASN A 24 -9.68 -9.66 4.30
N LEU A 25 -9.43 -9.73 3.00
CA LEU A 25 -8.80 -8.64 2.27
C LEU A 25 -9.65 -7.35 2.27
N PRO A 26 -9.03 -6.18 2.50
CA PRO A 26 -9.70 -4.88 2.43
C PRO A 26 -10.10 -4.45 1.00
N ILE A 27 -9.53 -5.08 -0.03
CA ILE A 27 -9.86 -4.81 -1.43
C ILE A 27 -10.07 -6.14 -2.17
N LEU A 28 -11.14 -6.23 -2.97
CA LEU A 28 -11.37 -7.38 -3.85
C LEU A 28 -10.27 -7.49 -4.89
N ARG A 29 -9.66 -8.67 -5.01
CA ARG A 29 -8.81 -8.98 -6.16
C ARG A 29 -9.67 -9.32 -7.38
N ASN A 30 -9.14 -9.05 -8.56
CA ASN A 30 -9.66 -9.64 -9.78
C ASN A 30 -9.04 -11.03 -9.98
N GLY A 31 -9.84 -11.99 -10.43
CA GLY A 31 -9.40 -13.31 -10.82
C GLY A 31 -8.62 -13.27 -12.12
N ARG A 32 -8.10 -14.43 -12.54
CA ARG A 32 -7.32 -14.56 -13.79
C ARG A 32 -8.15 -14.24 -15.04
N ASP A 33 -9.46 -14.38 -14.95
CA ASP A 33 -10.45 -14.02 -15.97
C ASP A 33 -10.86 -12.53 -15.93
N GLY A 34 -10.27 -11.74 -15.03
CA GLY A 34 -10.57 -10.34 -14.83
C GLY A 34 -11.83 -10.09 -13.99
N GLN A 35 -12.55 -11.12 -13.54
CA GLN A 35 -13.76 -10.97 -12.73
C GLN A 35 -13.43 -10.82 -11.25
N PRO A 36 -14.17 -10.01 -10.47
CA PRO A 36 -13.93 -9.89 -9.03
C PRO A 36 -14.10 -11.22 -8.30
N VAL A 37 -13.08 -11.63 -7.53
CA VAL A 37 -13.16 -12.82 -6.67
C VAL A 37 -13.87 -12.45 -5.37
N GLN A 38 -15.07 -13.00 -5.16
CA GLN A 38 -15.91 -12.67 -4.00
C GLN A 38 -15.32 -13.16 -2.67
N ASP A 39 -14.60 -14.27 -2.69
CA ASP A 39 -13.89 -14.77 -1.51
C ASP A 39 -12.69 -13.86 -1.20
N ARG A 40 -12.71 -13.25 -0.01
CA ARG A 40 -11.66 -12.36 0.50
C ARG A 40 -10.78 -13.03 1.54
N SER A 41 -11.09 -14.26 1.93
CA SER A 41 -10.43 -14.92 3.04
C SER A 41 -8.97 -15.20 2.72
N PHE A 42 -8.13 -15.16 3.75
CA PHE A 42 -6.77 -15.67 3.69
C PHE A 42 -6.42 -16.36 5.01
N SER A 43 -5.37 -17.18 4.99
CA SER A 43 -4.81 -17.81 6.20
C SER A 43 -3.32 -18.00 6.05
N PHE A 44 -2.63 -18.21 7.16
CA PHE A 44 -1.20 -18.50 7.19
C PHE A 44 -0.94 -19.94 7.64
N LEU A 45 0.21 -20.46 7.26
CA LEU A 45 0.80 -21.67 7.83
C LEU A 45 1.27 -21.38 9.25
N ASP A 46 1.29 -22.41 10.09
CA ASP A 46 1.86 -22.33 11.43
C ASP A 46 3.32 -21.86 11.38
N TRP A 47 3.64 -20.82 12.13
CA TRP A 47 5.00 -20.28 12.22
C TRP A 47 5.77 -20.95 13.37
N ASP A 48 6.56 -21.96 13.01
CA ASP A 48 7.45 -22.64 13.95
C ASP A 48 8.93 -22.19 13.79
N MET A 49 9.83 -22.86 14.52
CA MET A 49 11.26 -22.57 14.44
C MET A 49 11.89 -22.88 13.07
N GLU A 50 11.37 -23.85 12.32
CA GLU A 50 11.87 -24.15 10.97
C GLU A 50 11.52 -23.00 10.01
N VAL A 51 10.31 -22.45 10.16
CA VAL A 51 9.86 -21.25 9.46
C VAL A 51 10.70 -20.03 9.86
N GLU A 52 10.96 -19.83 11.14
CA GLU A 52 11.83 -18.72 11.62
C GLU A 52 13.23 -18.77 11.00
N GLU A 53 13.84 -19.96 10.91
CA GLU A 53 15.13 -20.13 10.24
C GLU A 53 15.09 -19.77 8.75
N LYS A 54 13.99 -20.09 8.05
CA LYS A 54 13.79 -19.71 6.65
C LYS A 54 13.62 -18.20 6.52
N ILE A 55 12.86 -17.57 7.41
CA ILE A 55 12.65 -16.12 7.44
C ILE A 55 13.97 -15.38 7.72
N SER A 56 14.80 -15.88 8.63
CA SER A 56 16.15 -15.33 8.86
C SER A 56 17.00 -15.32 7.59
N LYS A 57 16.95 -16.41 6.80
CA LYS A 57 17.61 -16.49 5.49
C LYS A 57 16.99 -15.54 4.45
N ILE A 58 15.68 -15.29 4.50
CA ILE A 58 15.03 -14.31 3.64
C ILE A 58 15.51 -12.90 3.99
N GLN A 59 15.55 -12.55 5.28
CA GLN A 59 16.00 -11.24 5.74
C GLN A 59 17.42 -10.91 5.30
N SER A 60 18.35 -11.87 5.40
CA SER A 60 19.74 -11.64 5.00
C SER A 60 19.90 -11.43 3.48
N ASN A 61 18.95 -11.91 2.67
CA ASN A 61 18.99 -11.84 1.21
C ASN A 61 18.03 -10.79 0.62
N ALA A 62 17.11 -10.24 1.41
CA ALA A 62 16.14 -9.27 0.96
C ALA A 62 16.80 -7.94 0.59
N LYS A 63 16.46 -7.42 -0.59
CA LYS A 63 17.03 -6.15 -1.10
C LYS A 63 16.47 -4.92 -0.40
N ASN A 64 15.23 -5.02 0.06
CA ASN A 64 14.47 -3.99 0.76
C ASN A 64 13.29 -4.64 1.50
N VAL A 65 12.53 -3.81 2.25
CA VAL A 65 11.35 -4.25 2.99
C VAL A 65 10.29 -4.87 2.07
N GLY A 66 10.10 -4.31 0.86
CA GLY A 66 9.17 -4.85 -0.13
C GLY A 66 9.44 -6.32 -0.46
N SER A 67 10.69 -6.61 -0.84
CA SER A 67 11.15 -7.96 -1.19
C SER A 67 11.16 -8.93 0.00
N LEU A 68 11.41 -8.43 1.22
CA LEU A 68 11.29 -9.22 2.44
C LEU A 68 9.85 -9.68 2.65
N VAL A 69 8.91 -8.73 2.68
CA VAL A 69 7.50 -9.01 2.92
C VAL A 69 6.93 -9.92 1.85
N SER A 70 7.26 -9.72 0.57
CA SER A 70 6.79 -10.62 -0.50
C SER A 70 7.26 -12.06 -0.29
N GLN A 71 8.53 -12.27 0.04
CA GLN A 71 9.06 -13.60 0.28
C GLN A 71 8.49 -14.23 1.55
N MET A 72 8.21 -13.44 2.60
CA MET A 72 7.49 -13.91 3.77
C MET A 72 6.06 -14.32 3.43
N MET A 73 5.32 -13.53 2.64
CA MET A 73 3.99 -13.89 2.17
C MET A 73 4.03 -15.17 1.33
N CYS A 74 5.01 -15.32 0.42
CA CYS A 74 5.14 -16.56 -0.34
C CYS A 74 5.41 -17.79 0.55
N LEU A 75 6.18 -17.61 1.62
CA LEU A 75 6.51 -18.69 2.56
C LEU A 75 5.33 -19.06 3.46
N LEU A 76 4.56 -18.08 3.93
CA LEU A 76 3.61 -18.26 5.02
C LEU A 76 2.15 -18.31 4.58
N LEU A 77 1.76 -17.72 3.45
CA LEU A 77 0.36 -17.67 3.03
C LEU A 77 -0.13 -19.07 2.63
N ASP A 78 -1.12 -19.61 3.35
CA ASP A 78 -1.65 -20.96 3.10
C ASP A 78 -2.84 -20.93 2.14
N ARG A 79 -3.92 -20.25 2.54
CA ARG A 79 -5.11 -20.04 1.72
C ARG A 79 -5.19 -18.60 1.27
N PHE A 80 -5.60 -18.38 0.03
CA PHE A 80 -5.77 -17.04 -0.51
C PHE A 80 -6.99 -16.99 -1.44
N CYS A 81 -8.04 -16.27 -1.03
CA CYS A 81 -9.30 -16.12 -1.75
C CYS A 81 -9.91 -17.47 -2.17
N GLY A 82 -10.01 -18.40 -1.23
CA GLY A 82 -10.59 -19.73 -1.43
C GLY A 82 -9.67 -20.76 -2.10
N GLU A 83 -8.47 -20.37 -2.53
CA GLU A 83 -7.51 -21.23 -3.21
C GLU A 83 -6.32 -21.60 -2.31
N SER A 84 -5.73 -22.77 -2.56
CA SER A 84 -4.49 -23.20 -1.92
C SER A 84 -3.31 -22.45 -2.53
N PHE A 85 -2.71 -21.53 -1.76
CA PHE A 85 -1.62 -20.70 -2.25
C PHE A 85 -0.31 -21.49 -2.36
N GLN A 86 -0.12 -22.48 -1.47
CA GLN A 86 1.06 -23.35 -1.46
C GLN A 86 1.10 -24.36 -2.62
N GLU A 87 -0.01 -24.56 -3.33
CA GLU A 87 -0.06 -25.40 -4.55
C GLU A 87 0.41 -24.66 -5.82
N LEU A 88 0.55 -23.33 -5.75
CA LEU A 88 1.08 -22.53 -6.86
C LEU A 88 2.57 -22.76 -7.06
N SER A 89 3.05 -22.58 -8.30
CA SER A 89 4.49 -22.52 -8.56
C SER A 89 5.10 -21.30 -7.84
N LYS A 90 6.40 -21.35 -7.51
CA LYS A 90 7.06 -20.22 -6.84
C LYS A 90 6.97 -18.94 -7.66
N GLU A 91 7.08 -19.06 -8.98
CA GLU A 91 6.92 -17.96 -9.92
C GLU A 91 5.51 -17.36 -9.86
N ASP A 92 4.47 -18.20 -9.80
CA ASP A 92 3.09 -17.75 -9.68
C ASP A 92 2.78 -17.15 -8.31
N GLN A 93 3.39 -17.66 -7.23
CA GLN A 93 3.27 -17.08 -5.89
C GLN A 93 3.82 -15.66 -5.87
N ILE A 94 5.04 -15.46 -6.37
CA ILE A 94 5.69 -14.15 -6.45
C ILE A 94 4.87 -13.20 -7.33
N LEU A 95 4.44 -13.67 -8.50
CA LEU A 95 3.62 -12.86 -9.40
C LEU A 95 2.31 -12.45 -8.74
N THR A 96 1.65 -13.38 -8.05
CA THR A 96 0.40 -13.12 -7.33
C THR A 96 0.60 -12.02 -6.30
N VAL A 97 1.58 -12.16 -5.39
CA VAL A 97 1.86 -11.15 -4.35
C VAL A 97 2.19 -9.78 -4.96
N ASN A 98 3.00 -9.76 -6.02
CA ASN A 98 3.39 -8.51 -6.68
C ASN A 98 2.24 -7.79 -7.39
N GLN A 99 1.23 -8.52 -7.85
CA GLN A 99 0.04 -7.95 -8.51
C GLN A 99 -1.06 -7.54 -7.53
N LEU A 100 -0.93 -7.86 -6.25
CA LEU A 100 -1.86 -7.38 -5.23
C LEU A 100 -1.69 -5.89 -4.99
N GLU A 101 -2.79 -5.26 -4.59
CA GLU A 101 -2.80 -3.91 -4.10
C GLU A 101 -1.91 -3.79 -2.86
N PHE A 102 -1.16 -2.69 -2.75
CA PHE A 102 -0.31 -2.40 -1.61
C PHE A 102 -1.04 -2.60 -0.27
N THR A 103 -2.27 -2.10 -0.22
CA THR A 103 -3.22 -2.24 0.88
C THR A 103 -3.43 -3.67 1.33
N ASN A 104 -3.64 -4.60 0.39
CA ASN A 104 -3.91 -6.01 0.69
C ASN A 104 -2.66 -6.68 1.28
N VAL A 105 -1.49 -6.43 0.71
CA VAL A 105 -0.23 -7.02 1.21
C VAL A 105 0.13 -6.48 2.60
N MET A 106 0.02 -5.17 2.82
CA MET A 106 0.27 -4.60 4.15
C MET A 106 -0.74 -5.09 5.18
N TYR A 107 -2.01 -5.24 4.80
CA TYR A 107 -3.02 -5.78 5.70
C TYR A 107 -2.70 -7.21 6.12
N MET A 108 -2.38 -8.08 5.16
CA MET A 108 -1.95 -9.46 5.44
C MET A 108 -0.69 -9.50 6.33
N TYR A 109 0.30 -8.64 6.08
CA TYR A 109 1.51 -8.56 6.88
C TYR A 109 1.25 -8.16 8.35
N ILE A 110 0.33 -7.22 8.58
CA ILE A 110 -0.09 -6.83 9.92
C ILE A 110 -0.90 -7.95 10.59
N PHE A 111 -1.81 -8.58 9.85
CA PHE A 111 -2.62 -9.68 10.37
C PHE A 111 -1.76 -10.89 10.76
N LEU A 112 -0.74 -11.22 9.95
CA LEU A 112 0.24 -12.24 10.28
C LEU A 112 0.90 -11.96 11.63
N ARG A 113 1.34 -10.74 11.88
CA ARG A 113 1.90 -10.36 13.18
C ARG A 113 0.91 -10.62 14.30
N THR A 114 -0.37 -10.27 14.09
CA THR A 114 -1.38 -10.44 15.15
C THR A 114 -1.64 -11.88 15.50
N GLU A 115 -1.59 -12.78 14.51
CA GLU A 115 -1.74 -14.22 14.75
C GLU A 115 -0.56 -14.78 15.54
N GLU A 116 0.68 -14.37 15.22
CA GLU A 116 1.88 -14.96 15.82
C GLU A 116 2.28 -14.36 17.17
N LEU A 117 2.09 -13.05 17.34
CA LEU A 117 2.58 -12.29 18.51
C LEU A 117 1.46 -11.65 19.34
N GLY A 118 0.20 -11.84 18.93
CA GLY A 118 -0.98 -11.23 19.56
C GLY A 118 -1.23 -9.78 19.11
N TYR A 119 -2.13 -9.07 19.79
CA TYR A 119 -2.58 -7.74 19.35
C TYR A 119 -1.75 -6.56 19.89
N ASP A 120 -0.96 -6.77 20.95
CA ASP A 120 -0.24 -5.70 21.65
C ASP A 120 1.11 -5.45 21.01
N LEU A 121 1.33 -4.27 20.43
CA LEU A 121 2.63 -3.86 19.87
C LEU A 121 3.30 -2.89 20.85
N LYS A 122 4.39 -3.30 21.52
CA LYS A 122 5.09 -2.45 22.47
C LYS A 122 6.27 -1.75 21.83
N MET A 123 6.55 -0.54 22.27
CA MET A 123 7.62 0.27 21.70
C MET A 123 8.01 1.44 22.59
N ASP A 124 9.20 1.95 22.33
CA ASP A 124 9.67 3.19 22.90
C ASP A 124 9.43 4.35 21.92
N VAL A 125 8.72 5.37 22.38
CA VAL A 125 8.36 6.53 21.56
C VAL A 125 8.99 7.80 22.10
N THR A 126 9.89 8.40 21.33
CA THR A 126 10.43 9.73 21.65
C THR A 126 9.39 10.79 21.31
N CYS A 127 8.94 11.54 22.32
CA CYS A 127 7.97 12.61 22.12
C CYS A 127 8.54 13.71 21.20
N PRO A 128 7.86 14.11 20.11
CA PRO A 128 8.34 15.13 19.20
C PRO A 128 8.42 16.53 19.86
N HIS A 129 7.59 16.79 20.88
CA HIS A 129 7.50 18.09 21.56
C HIS A 129 8.59 18.28 22.62
N CYS A 130 8.69 17.35 23.58
CA CYS A 130 9.63 17.48 24.71
C CYS A 130 10.89 16.61 24.59
N LYS A 131 11.04 15.83 23.50
CA LYS A 131 12.16 14.92 23.20
C LYS A 131 12.46 13.85 24.26
N LYS A 132 11.58 13.67 25.25
CA LYS A 132 11.68 12.62 26.25
C LYS A 132 11.13 11.30 25.70
N LEU A 133 11.75 10.20 26.13
CA LEU A 133 11.35 8.85 25.76
C LEU A 133 10.14 8.42 26.60
N ASN A 134 9.07 8.00 25.93
CA ASN A 134 7.97 7.26 26.52
C ASN A 134 8.31 5.77 26.39
N LYS A 135 8.79 5.16 27.49
CA LYS A 135 9.18 3.76 27.50
C LYS A 135 7.98 2.84 27.64
N GLY A 136 7.98 1.72 26.92
CA GLY A 136 6.96 0.67 27.03
C GLY A 136 5.55 1.15 26.66
N PHE A 137 5.44 2.04 25.68
CA PHE A 137 4.15 2.36 25.08
C PHE A 137 3.59 1.10 24.41
N VAL A 138 2.31 0.79 24.62
CA VAL A 138 1.64 -0.38 24.03
C VAL A 138 0.51 0.10 23.13
N ALA A 139 0.62 -0.21 21.84
CA ALA A 139 -0.44 0.00 20.87
C ALA A 139 -1.29 -1.27 20.73
N ASP A 140 -2.62 -1.12 20.67
CA ASP A 140 -3.53 -2.23 20.39
C ASP A 140 -3.85 -2.27 18.89
N LEU A 141 -3.32 -3.28 18.20
CA LEU A 141 -3.50 -3.44 16.75
C LEU A 141 -4.94 -3.75 16.34
N ARG A 142 -5.81 -4.21 17.25
CA ARG A 142 -7.24 -4.40 16.95
C ARG A 142 -7.92 -3.08 16.59
N THR A 143 -7.42 -1.98 17.12
CA THR A 143 -7.97 -0.62 16.88
C THR A 143 -7.41 0.03 15.62
N LEU A 144 -6.54 -0.65 14.88
CA LEU A 144 -5.97 -0.14 13.65
C LEU A 144 -7.07 0.08 12.62
N GLU A 145 -7.26 1.34 12.21
CA GLU A 145 -8.18 1.72 11.16
C GLU A 145 -7.64 1.29 9.80
N VAL A 146 -8.47 0.62 9.01
CA VAL A 146 -8.20 0.15 7.66
C VAL A 146 -9.21 0.79 6.73
N HIS A 147 -8.73 1.53 5.73
CA HIS A 147 -9.58 2.02 4.65
C HIS A 147 -9.85 0.88 3.68
N VAL A 148 -11.12 0.54 3.51
CA VAL A 148 -11.63 -0.57 2.69
C VAL A 148 -12.28 0.02 1.44
N LYS A 149 -11.96 -0.56 0.27
CA LYS A 149 -12.56 -0.20 -1.02
C LYS A 149 -13.03 -1.45 -1.72
N GLU A 150 -14.35 -1.59 -1.78
CA GLU A 150 -15.01 -2.81 -2.21
C GLU A 150 -15.40 -2.76 -3.68
N GLU A 151 -15.75 -1.58 -4.18
CA GLU A 151 -16.21 -1.41 -5.55
C GLU A 151 -15.14 -0.79 -6.46
N GLU A 152 -15.11 -1.17 -7.73
CA GLU A 152 -14.11 -0.68 -8.70
C GLU A 152 -14.12 0.86 -8.80
N HIS A 153 -15.30 1.47 -8.77
CA HIS A 153 -15.49 2.92 -8.85
C HIS A 153 -14.92 3.67 -7.63
N GLU A 154 -14.68 2.99 -6.51
CA GLU A 154 -14.02 3.56 -5.32
C GLU A 154 -12.49 3.59 -5.47
N ARG A 155 -11.96 2.70 -6.32
CA ARG A 155 -10.52 2.48 -6.49
C ARG A 155 -9.95 3.25 -7.68
N GLN A 156 -10.68 3.30 -8.79
CA GLN A 156 -10.25 3.97 -10.02
C GLN A 156 -10.70 5.42 -10.07
N HIS A 157 -9.77 6.30 -10.39
CA HIS A 157 -9.99 7.74 -10.49
C HIS A 157 -9.35 8.29 -11.75
N THR A 158 -9.97 9.31 -12.33
CA THR A 158 -9.43 10.03 -13.48
C THR A 158 -8.87 11.37 -13.03
N TYR A 159 -7.61 11.64 -13.40
CA TYR A 159 -6.98 12.93 -13.25
C TYR A 159 -6.90 13.63 -14.62
N GLU A 160 -7.60 14.75 -14.73
CA GLU A 160 -7.50 15.65 -15.88
C GLU A 160 -6.17 16.42 -15.81
N LEU A 161 -5.34 16.26 -16.86
CA LEU A 161 -4.05 16.92 -16.96
C LEU A 161 -4.28 18.44 -17.10
N MET A 162 -3.65 19.20 -16.23
CA MET A 162 -3.65 20.65 -16.33
C MET A 162 -2.89 21.13 -17.57
N LYS A 163 -1.90 20.36 -18.00
CA LYS A 163 -1.15 20.60 -19.23
C LYS A 163 -1.24 19.34 -20.10
N PRO A 164 -2.27 19.26 -20.97
CA PRO A 164 -2.40 18.17 -21.92
C PRO A 164 -1.12 17.94 -22.72
N ILE A 165 -0.85 16.69 -23.05
CA ILE A 165 0.40 16.28 -23.70
C ILE A 165 0.13 16.10 -25.19
N LEU A 166 0.73 16.97 -26.01
CA LEU A 166 0.76 16.78 -27.45
C LEU A 166 1.79 15.70 -27.81
N MET A 167 1.31 14.65 -28.47
CA MET A 167 2.11 13.54 -28.97
C MET A 167 2.68 13.86 -30.35
N ASP A 168 3.71 13.12 -30.75
CA ASP A 168 4.45 13.41 -31.99
C ASP A 168 3.60 13.15 -33.25
N ASN A 169 2.51 12.38 -33.11
CA ASN A 169 1.53 12.07 -34.15
C ASN A 169 0.31 12.99 -34.16
N GLY A 170 0.27 14.04 -33.32
CA GLY A 170 -0.85 15.00 -33.24
C GLY A 170 -1.83 14.73 -32.10
N ASP A 171 -1.95 13.49 -31.64
CA ASP A 171 -2.89 13.12 -30.58
C ASP A 171 -2.60 13.88 -29.27
N VAL A 172 -3.65 14.19 -28.51
CA VAL A 172 -3.58 14.95 -27.27
C VAL A 172 -4.02 14.08 -26.10
N VAL A 173 -3.10 13.76 -25.19
CA VAL A 173 -3.46 13.14 -23.90
C VAL A 173 -3.99 14.22 -22.97
N SER A 174 -5.25 14.10 -22.58
CA SER A 174 -5.96 15.06 -21.72
C SER A 174 -6.12 14.55 -20.29
N SER A 175 -6.18 13.22 -20.08
CA SER A 175 -6.39 12.66 -18.76
C SER A 175 -5.70 11.30 -18.58
N VAL A 176 -5.58 10.88 -17.31
CA VAL A 176 -5.06 9.57 -16.94
C VAL A 176 -5.95 8.94 -15.88
N THR A 177 -6.25 7.66 -16.04
CA THR A 177 -6.94 6.86 -15.02
C THR A 177 -5.90 6.14 -14.18
N TYR A 178 -6.00 6.29 -12.87
CA TYR A 178 -5.16 5.63 -11.90
C TYR A 178 -6.00 4.82 -10.91
N ASP A 179 -5.39 3.78 -10.39
CA ASP A 179 -5.93 2.86 -9.40
C ASP A 179 -4.98 2.82 -8.18
N ILE A 180 -5.29 1.97 -7.21
CA ILE A 180 -4.46 1.72 -6.03
C ILE A 180 -3.14 1.08 -6.47
N SER A 181 -2.04 1.60 -5.93
CA SER A 181 -0.70 1.12 -6.28
C SER A 181 -0.56 -0.38 -6.00
N LYS A 182 0.02 -1.11 -6.96
CA LYS A 182 0.38 -2.52 -6.76
C LYS A 182 1.61 -2.67 -5.86
N TRP A 183 1.73 -3.81 -5.21
CA TRP A 183 2.80 -4.11 -4.27
C TRP A 183 4.20 -4.12 -4.92
N ASP A 184 4.28 -4.46 -6.21
CA ASP A 184 5.55 -4.44 -6.96
C ASP A 184 6.28 -3.08 -6.91
N THR A 185 5.55 -1.99 -6.67
CA THR A 185 6.10 -0.65 -6.36
C THR A 185 7.13 -0.71 -5.23
N MET A 186 6.79 -1.41 -4.14
CA MET A 186 7.61 -1.50 -2.93
C MET A 186 8.83 -2.38 -3.13
N GLU A 187 8.73 -3.44 -3.94
CA GLU A 187 9.90 -4.25 -4.29
C GLU A 187 10.91 -3.47 -5.14
N ARG A 188 10.43 -2.61 -6.04
CA ARG A 188 11.27 -1.78 -6.90
C ARG A 188 11.86 -0.57 -6.18
N ALA A 189 11.36 -0.23 -4.99
CA ALA A 189 11.87 0.83 -4.13
C ALA A 189 13.17 0.41 -3.41
N THR A 190 14.23 0.12 -4.15
CA THR A 190 15.57 -0.15 -3.59
C THR A 190 16.15 1.11 -2.93
N PRO A 191 17.13 1.00 -2.01
CA PRO A 191 17.69 2.17 -1.31
C PRO A 191 18.17 3.29 -2.25
N ASP A 192 18.85 2.93 -3.35
CA ASP A 192 19.32 3.87 -4.38
C ASP A 192 18.18 4.56 -5.15
N VAL A 193 17.01 3.91 -5.20
CA VAL A 193 15.81 4.46 -5.81
C VAL A 193 15.02 5.30 -4.82
N ALA A 194 14.99 4.91 -3.54
CA ALA A 194 14.37 5.66 -2.45
C ALA A 194 15.04 7.04 -2.25
N GLU A 195 16.34 7.13 -2.48
CA GLU A 195 17.08 8.40 -2.45
C GLU A 195 16.80 9.31 -3.67
N ASN A 196 16.19 8.78 -4.74
CA ASN A 196 15.84 9.54 -5.93
C ASN A 196 14.32 9.72 -6.07
N ALA A 197 13.81 10.86 -5.57
CA ALA A 197 12.39 11.20 -5.62
C ALA A 197 11.78 11.14 -7.04
N GLY A 198 12.57 11.40 -8.08
CA GLY A 198 12.12 11.29 -9.48
C GLY A 198 11.88 9.85 -9.91
N LYS A 199 12.81 8.93 -9.60
CA LYS A 199 12.66 7.50 -9.89
C LYS A 199 11.50 6.90 -9.08
N MET A 200 11.35 7.28 -7.81
CA MET A 200 10.25 6.78 -6.98
C MET A 200 8.89 7.14 -7.56
N LYS A 201 8.72 8.39 -8.00
CA LYS A 201 7.49 8.83 -8.68
C LYS A 201 7.23 8.08 -9.98
N GLN A 202 8.27 7.79 -10.76
CA GLN A 202 8.11 6.98 -11.98
C GLN A 202 7.62 5.56 -11.66
N ILE A 203 8.14 4.93 -10.60
CA ILE A 203 7.68 3.61 -10.16
C ILE A 203 6.23 3.69 -9.71
N LEU A 204 5.89 4.66 -8.85
CA LEU A 204 4.52 4.87 -8.39
C LEU A 204 3.54 5.04 -9.56
N PHE A 205 3.90 5.84 -10.56
CA PHE A 205 3.04 6.07 -11.72
C PHE A 205 2.88 4.82 -12.57
N ARG A 206 3.95 4.04 -12.76
CA ARG A 206 3.90 2.80 -13.54
C ARG A 206 3.01 1.74 -12.90
N SER A 207 2.95 1.70 -11.58
CA SER A 207 2.16 0.71 -10.85
C SER A 207 0.72 1.16 -10.58
N SER A 208 0.45 2.47 -10.68
CA SER A 208 -0.86 3.03 -10.32
C SER A 208 -1.65 3.53 -11.53
N ILE A 209 -1.01 4.03 -12.58
CA ILE A 209 -1.73 4.48 -13.78
C ILE A 209 -2.15 3.26 -14.59
N ALA A 210 -3.45 3.09 -14.79
CA ALA A 210 -4.02 2.01 -15.59
C ALA A 210 -4.14 2.40 -17.06
N ASN A 211 -4.58 3.62 -17.35
CA ASN A 211 -4.81 4.12 -18.70
C ASN A 211 -4.42 5.59 -18.85
N ALA A 212 -4.04 5.98 -20.06
CA ALA A 212 -3.84 7.37 -20.44
C ALA A 212 -4.69 7.66 -21.67
N HIS A 213 -5.68 8.54 -21.51
CA HIS A 213 -6.70 8.81 -22.51
C HIS A 213 -6.26 9.93 -23.42
N ALA A 214 -6.22 9.65 -24.71
CA ALA A 214 -5.90 10.62 -25.74
C ALA A 214 -7.04 10.76 -26.74
N GLU A 215 -7.20 11.96 -27.28
CA GLU A 215 -8.03 12.21 -28.43
C GLU A 215 -7.14 12.42 -29.66
N ASP A 216 -7.50 11.78 -30.77
CA ASP A 216 -6.86 12.05 -32.07
C ASP A 216 -7.44 13.30 -32.75
N ASP A 217 -6.84 13.73 -33.86
CA ASP A 217 -7.30 14.88 -34.66
C ASP A 217 -8.77 14.77 -35.14
N GLY A 218 -9.35 13.56 -35.12
CA GLY A 218 -10.74 13.28 -35.44
C GLY A 218 -11.66 13.16 -34.23
N GLY A 219 -11.17 13.40 -33.01
CA GLY A 219 -11.90 13.29 -31.75
C GLY A 219 -12.15 11.86 -31.28
N LYS A 220 -11.40 10.87 -31.77
CA LYS A 220 -11.53 9.48 -31.31
C LYS A 220 -10.61 9.22 -30.13
N GLU A 221 -11.18 8.63 -29.08
CA GLU A 221 -10.44 8.20 -27.90
C GLU A 221 -9.50 7.02 -28.19
N LYS A 222 -8.28 7.09 -27.66
CA LYS A 222 -7.26 6.05 -27.72
C LYS A 222 -6.49 5.99 -26.41
N ASN A 223 -5.99 4.79 -26.08
CA ASN A 223 -5.09 4.59 -24.96
C ASN A 223 -3.63 4.75 -25.40
N TYR A 224 -2.85 5.47 -24.60
CA TYR A 224 -1.42 5.66 -24.83
C TYR A 224 -0.52 4.84 -23.89
N PRO A 225 0.66 4.39 -24.36
CA PRO A 225 1.64 3.76 -23.49
C PRO A 225 2.05 4.69 -22.34
N ILE A 226 1.81 4.24 -21.11
CA ILE A 226 2.03 5.01 -19.87
C ILE A 226 3.47 5.54 -19.78
N ASP A 227 4.46 4.74 -20.20
CA ASP A 227 5.87 5.13 -20.18
C ASP A 227 6.19 6.36 -21.02
N LEU A 228 5.49 6.58 -22.13
CA LEU A 228 5.64 7.78 -22.95
C LEU A 228 5.01 8.99 -22.29
N VAL A 229 3.83 8.78 -21.68
CA VAL A 229 3.07 9.81 -20.97
C VAL A 229 3.85 10.33 -19.76
N ILE A 230 4.36 9.43 -18.92
CA ILE A 230 5.16 9.78 -17.73
C ILE A 230 6.38 10.64 -18.10
N LYS A 231 7.08 10.32 -19.20
CA LYS A 231 8.26 11.08 -19.66
C LYS A 231 7.93 12.50 -20.11
N LYS A 232 6.73 12.71 -20.67
CA LYS A 232 6.30 14.01 -21.20
C LYS A 232 5.51 14.85 -20.19
N MET A 233 5.05 14.24 -19.09
CA MET A 233 4.24 14.90 -18.06
C MET A 233 4.97 16.10 -17.45
N LYS A 234 4.23 17.20 -17.23
CA LYS A 234 4.80 18.42 -16.65
C LYS A 234 4.85 18.33 -15.13
N LYS A 235 5.80 19.04 -14.52
CA LYS A 235 6.01 19.04 -13.06
C LYS A 235 4.73 19.27 -12.25
N ILE A 236 3.86 20.18 -12.69
CA ILE A 236 2.60 20.47 -11.99
C ILE A 236 1.66 19.25 -11.94
N ASP A 237 1.56 18.51 -13.04
CA ASP A 237 0.77 17.29 -13.13
C ASP A 237 1.43 16.15 -12.36
N ILE A 238 2.76 16.02 -12.43
CA ILE A 238 3.53 15.05 -11.63
C ILE A 238 3.26 15.21 -10.14
N GLU A 239 3.29 16.43 -9.60
CA GLU A 239 3.04 16.64 -8.16
C GLU A 239 1.58 16.37 -7.80
N LYS A 240 0.63 16.84 -8.62
CA LYS A 240 -0.80 16.68 -8.34
C LYS A 240 -1.25 15.23 -8.42
N ILE A 241 -0.85 14.51 -9.47
CA ILE A 241 -1.18 13.09 -9.61
C ILE A 241 -0.50 12.25 -8.53
N SER A 242 0.74 12.57 -8.15
CA SER A 242 1.42 11.87 -7.05
C SER A 242 0.68 12.04 -5.73
N SER A 243 0.19 13.25 -5.43
CA SER A 243 -0.64 13.50 -4.25
C SER A 243 -1.94 12.72 -4.34
N ALA A 244 -2.63 12.80 -5.49
CA ALA A 244 -3.90 12.13 -5.72
C ALA A 244 -3.79 10.59 -5.58
N ILE A 245 -2.76 9.96 -6.14
CA ILE A 245 -2.48 8.53 -5.97
C ILE A 245 -2.27 8.20 -4.49
N THR A 246 -1.47 9.00 -3.79
CA THR A 246 -1.18 8.77 -2.35
C THR A 246 -2.43 8.90 -1.49
N GLU A 247 -3.27 9.90 -1.77
CA GLU A 247 -4.56 10.11 -1.10
C GLU A 247 -5.59 9.02 -1.44
N ASN A 248 -5.48 8.44 -2.64
CA ASN A 248 -6.35 7.38 -3.10
C ASN A 248 -5.96 5.98 -2.58
N ASN A 249 -4.70 5.80 -2.20
CA ASN A 249 -4.24 4.54 -1.62
C ASN A 249 -5.02 4.27 -0.33
N ALA A 250 -5.73 3.15 -0.33
CA ALA A 250 -6.47 2.64 0.83
C ALA A 250 -5.56 1.82 1.74
N GLY A 251 -6.13 1.24 2.79
CA GLY A 251 -5.46 0.26 3.64
C GLY A 251 -5.21 0.74 5.07
N PRO A 252 -4.38 0.00 5.81
CA PRO A 252 -4.12 0.29 7.22
C PRO A 252 -3.53 1.70 7.37
N LEU A 253 -4.03 2.46 8.35
CA LEU A 253 -3.43 3.74 8.71
C LEU A 253 -2.06 3.47 9.32
N MET A 254 -1.03 3.71 8.53
CA MET A 254 0.36 3.37 8.81
C MET A 254 1.04 4.31 9.81
N ALA A 255 0.32 4.67 10.88
CA ALA A 255 0.74 5.62 11.87
C ALA A 255 0.06 5.39 13.21
N MET A 256 0.72 5.84 14.27
CA MET A 256 0.17 5.86 15.62
C MET A 256 -0.02 7.29 16.09
N LYS A 257 -1.09 7.46 16.85
CA LYS A 257 -1.39 8.64 17.64
C LYS A 257 -1.37 8.25 19.11
N GLY A 258 -0.84 9.12 19.95
CA GLY A 258 -0.83 8.91 21.40
C GLY A 258 -0.52 10.18 22.15
N GLU A 259 -0.55 10.12 23.48
CA GLU A 259 -0.25 11.24 24.36
C GLU A 259 1.09 11.04 25.06
N CYS A 260 1.90 12.10 25.20
CA CYS A 260 3.16 11.98 25.92
C CYS A 260 2.95 12.01 27.44
N ILE A 261 3.45 11.00 28.14
CA ILE A 261 3.35 10.93 29.61
C ILE A 261 4.04 12.11 30.33
N HIS A 262 5.05 12.73 29.69
CA HIS A 262 5.85 13.80 30.29
C HIS A 262 5.30 15.21 30.07
N CYS A 263 4.76 15.50 28.89
CA CYS A 263 4.32 16.86 28.53
C CYS A 263 2.83 16.95 28.13
N LYS A 264 2.11 15.82 28.12
CA LYS A 264 0.67 15.73 27.80
C LYS A 264 0.29 16.15 26.39
N SER A 265 1.27 16.48 25.55
CA SER A 265 1.03 16.78 24.14
C SER A 265 0.77 15.49 23.36
N GLU A 266 -0.21 15.55 22.47
CA GLU A 266 -0.44 14.51 21.47
C GLU A 266 0.74 14.44 20.50
N TRP A 267 1.04 13.22 20.07
CA TRP A 267 2.07 12.94 19.09
C TRP A 267 1.51 12.00 18.02
N PHE A 268 2.06 12.14 16.83
CA PHE A 268 1.78 11.32 15.67
C PHE A 268 3.11 10.78 15.14
N ARG A 269 3.18 9.49 14.85
CA ARG A 269 4.41 8.85 14.35
C ARG A 269 4.06 7.79 13.32
N LEU A 270 4.78 7.77 12.20
CA LEU A 270 4.76 6.65 11.27
C LEU A 270 5.36 5.42 11.95
N LEU A 271 4.73 4.29 11.75
CA LEU A 271 5.21 2.99 12.22
C LEU A 271 6.37 2.51 11.33
N ASP A 272 7.32 1.78 11.92
CA ASP A 272 8.44 1.16 11.20
C ASP A 272 8.07 -0.30 10.92
N TRP A 273 8.05 -0.67 9.63
CA TRP A 273 7.60 -1.97 9.15
C TRP A 273 8.74 -2.94 8.93
N SER A 274 9.97 -2.56 9.30
CA SER A 274 11.07 -3.50 9.27
C SER A 274 10.77 -4.66 10.21
N TYR A 275 11.19 -5.85 9.79
CA TYR A 275 10.98 -7.06 10.58
C TYR A 275 11.43 -6.90 12.04
N ASN A 276 12.61 -6.30 12.25
CA ASN A 276 13.17 -6.11 13.58
C ASN A 276 12.34 -5.15 14.44
N PHE A 277 11.59 -4.21 13.86
CA PHE A 277 10.72 -3.34 14.64
C PHE A 277 9.35 -4.00 14.90
N PHE A 278 8.87 -4.79 13.94
CA PHE A 278 7.49 -5.25 13.92
C PHE A 278 7.27 -6.68 14.46
N PHE A 279 8.28 -7.53 14.34
CA PHE A 279 8.26 -8.94 14.77
C PHE A 279 9.27 -9.28 15.88
N ASP A 280 10.25 -8.43 16.19
CA ASP A 280 11.21 -8.73 17.26
C ASP A 280 10.62 -8.53 18.65
N SER A 281 10.88 -9.48 19.55
CA SER A 281 10.54 -9.48 20.98
C SER A 281 11.07 -8.30 21.79
N SER A 282 12.03 -7.50 21.27
CA SER A 282 12.44 -6.23 21.89
C SER A 282 11.38 -5.11 21.75
N SER A 283 10.31 -5.39 20.99
CA SER A 283 9.03 -4.68 20.93
C SER A 283 7.96 -5.29 21.87
N LEU A 284 8.36 -6.15 22.84
CA LEU A 284 7.55 -6.68 23.94
C LEU A 284 8.13 -6.34 25.32
#